data_AF-K1VCG1-F1
#
_entry.id   AF-K1VCG1-F1
#
_cell.length_a   1.000
_cell.length_b   1.000
_cell.length_c   1.000
_cell.angle_alpha   90.00
_cell.angle_beta   90.00
_cell.angle_gamma   90.00
#
_symmetry.space_group_name_H-M   'P 1'
#
loop_
_entity.id
_entity.type
_entity.pdbx_description
1 polymer ?
#
loop_
_entity_poly.entity_id
_entity_poly.type
_entity_poly.pdbx_seq_one_letter_code
_entity_poly.pdbx_strand_id
1 'polypeptide(L)'
;MAELAKIKRERAEEKARLAAEADAANAADRDAEIASGNPLLNLQAALGQGPAESSSAGGGGFAVKRRWDDDLIFKNQAVTLDKPKKGEFVNDLLRSEFHKKFMQKYIK
;
A
#
# COMPACT_ATOMS: atom_id res chain seq x y z
N MET A 1 25.21 -30.23 47.75
CA MET A 1 23.99 -30.17 46.88
C MET A 1 23.36 -28.77 46.82
N ALA A 2 23.37 -27.97 47.90
CA ALA A 2 22.73 -26.63 47.91
C ALA A 2 23.47 -25.54 47.09
N GLU A 3 24.80 -25.60 46.97
CA GLU A 3 25.57 -24.61 46.21
C GLU A 3 25.35 -24.68 44.69
N LEU A 4 25.19 -25.88 44.13
CA LEU A 4 24.90 -26.07 42.71
C LEU A 4 23.54 -25.48 42.31
N ALA A 5 22.56 -25.52 43.22
CA ALA A 5 21.25 -24.91 43.00
C ALA A 5 21.32 -23.37 42.98
N LYS A 6 22.20 -22.77 43.80
CA LYS A 6 22.43 -21.33 43.84
C LYS A 6 23.09 -20.83 42.55
N ILE A 7 24.12 -21.54 42.08
CA ILE A 7 24.81 -21.24 40.80
C ILE A 7 23.85 -21.39 39.61
N LYS A 8 22.98 -22.41 39.62
CA LYS A 8 21.99 -22.61 38.55
C LYS A 8 20.92 -21.51 38.51
N ARG A 9 20.53 -20.98 39.68
CA ARG A 9 19.59 -19.86 39.78
C ARG A 9 20.21 -18.55 39.30
N GLU A 10 21.45 -18.27 39.69
CA GLU A 10 22.18 -17.07 39.27
C GLU A 10 22.43 -17.04 37.75
N ARG A 11 22.85 -18.16 37.16
CA ARG A 11 22.95 -18.29 35.70
C ARG A 11 21.62 -18.16 34.95
N ALA A 12 20.53 -18.64 35.55
CA ALA A 12 19.21 -18.51 34.93
C ALA A 12 18.75 -17.06 34.89
N GLU A 13 19.04 -16.28 35.93
CA GLU A 13 18.70 -14.86 36.04
C GLU A 13 19.54 -13.99 35.09
N GLU A 14 20.85 -14.24 35.02
CA GLU A 14 21.72 -13.54 34.06
C GLU A 14 21.32 -13.84 32.60
N LYS A 15 21.04 -15.12 32.29
CA LYS A 15 20.58 -15.53 30.96
C LYS A 15 19.22 -14.92 30.61
N ALA A 16 18.31 -14.79 31.57
CA ALA A 16 17.03 -14.14 31.36
C ALA A 16 17.19 -12.65 31.06
N ARG A 17 18.11 -11.97 31.76
CA ARG A 17 18.40 -10.55 31.50
C ARG A 17 19.00 -10.33 30.10
N LEU A 18 19.97 -11.17 29.72
CA LEU A 18 20.60 -11.12 28.39
C LEU A 18 19.60 -11.45 27.27
N ALA A 19 18.69 -12.40 27.48
CA ALA A 19 17.65 -12.72 26.51
C ALA A 19 16.68 -11.54 26.32
N ALA A 20 16.24 -10.89 27.39
CA ALA A 20 15.36 -9.73 27.32
C ALA A 20 16.02 -8.54 26.60
N GLU A 21 17.32 -8.32 26.81
CA GLU A 21 18.09 -7.27 26.14
C GLU A 21 18.24 -7.56 24.64
N ALA A 22 18.52 -8.82 24.27
CA ALA A 22 18.60 -9.24 22.87
C ALA A 22 17.25 -9.13 22.16
N ASP A 23 16.16 -9.51 22.81
CA ASP A 23 14.81 -9.39 22.26
C ASP A 23 14.41 -7.93 22.03
N ALA A 24 14.79 -7.03 22.95
CA ALA A 24 14.56 -5.60 22.79
C ALA A 24 15.37 -5.00 21.63
N ALA A 25 16.63 -5.40 21.45
CA ALA A 25 17.45 -4.96 20.32
C ALA A 25 16.87 -5.44 18.98
N ASN A 26 16.49 -6.72 18.90
CA ASN A 26 15.86 -7.31 17.72
C ASN A 26 14.54 -6.62 17.35
N ALA A 27 13.75 -6.20 18.35
CA ALA A 27 12.52 -5.44 18.12
C ALA A 27 12.81 -4.05 17.55
N ALA A 28 13.80 -3.33 18.09
CA ALA A 28 14.19 -2.01 17.59
C ALA A 28 14.71 -2.06 16.14
N ASP A 29 15.53 -3.06 15.82
CA ASP A 29 16.05 -3.26 14.46
C ASP A 29 14.91 -3.59 13.48
N ARG A 30 13.97 -4.45 13.90
CA ARG A 30 12.79 -4.79 13.11
C ARG A 30 11.90 -3.57 12.84
N ASP A 31 11.71 -2.70 13.83
CA ASP A 31 10.92 -1.48 13.67
C ASP A 31 11.61 -0.49 12.72
N ALA A 32 12.94 -0.38 12.77
CA ALA A 32 13.72 0.44 11.84
C ALA A 32 13.67 -0.10 10.39
N GLU A 33 13.70 -1.41 10.21
CA GLU A 33 13.56 -2.06 8.90
C GLU A 33 12.15 -1.90 8.33
N ILE A 34 11.10 -2.00 9.16
CA ILE A 34 9.72 -1.76 8.74
C ILE A 34 9.52 -0.29 8.32
N ALA A 35 10.10 0.66 9.06
CA ALA A 35 10.03 2.08 8.76
C ALA A 35 10.77 2.44 7.46
N SER A 36 11.92 1.82 7.19
CA SER A 36 12.74 2.11 6.00
C SER A 36 12.32 1.32 4.76
N GLY A 37 11.83 0.09 4.93
CA GLY A 37 11.51 -0.84 3.84
C GLY A 37 10.14 -0.61 3.20
N ASN A 38 9.26 0.18 3.82
CA ASN A 38 7.93 0.45 3.27
C ASN A 38 7.88 1.78 2.48
N PRO A 39 7.96 1.74 1.14
CA PRO A 39 7.89 2.96 0.33
C PRO A 39 6.54 3.68 0.46
N LEU A 40 5.45 2.99 0.84
CA LEU A 40 4.13 3.62 1.04
C LEU A 40 4.06 4.46 2.32
N LEU A 41 4.79 4.09 3.37
CA LEU A 41 4.83 4.84 4.63
C LEU A 41 5.64 6.15 4.45
N ASN A 42 6.75 6.07 3.72
CA ASN A 42 7.53 7.23 3.31
C ASN A 42 6.79 8.08 2.26
N LEU A 43 5.99 7.47 1.39
CA LEU A 43 5.11 8.19 0.48
C LEU A 43 3.94 8.83 1.22
N GLN A 44 3.35 8.25 2.26
CA GLN A 44 2.24 8.89 2.97
C GLN A 44 2.69 10.16 3.72
N ALA A 45 3.93 10.15 4.22
CA ALA A 45 4.60 11.36 4.70
C ALA A 45 4.91 12.37 3.58
N ALA A 46 5.24 11.91 2.36
CA ALA A 46 5.55 12.76 1.22
C ALA A 46 4.34 13.21 0.37
N LEU A 47 3.23 12.47 0.43
CA LEU A 47 2.03 12.61 -0.42
C LEU A 47 0.86 13.24 0.34
N GLY A 48 1.03 13.54 1.64
CA GLY A 48 0.08 14.34 2.41
C GLY A 48 -1.34 13.77 2.51
N GLN A 49 -1.52 12.47 2.25
CA GLN A 49 -2.82 11.82 2.29
C GLN A 49 -3.04 11.14 3.66
N GLY A 50 -3.08 11.97 4.70
CA GLY A 50 -3.63 11.67 6.02
C GLY A 50 -4.83 12.59 6.29
N PRO A 51 -5.68 12.29 7.29
CA PRO A 51 -6.84 13.13 7.57
C PRO A 51 -6.34 14.54 7.89
N ALA A 52 -6.96 15.53 7.25
CA ALA A 52 -6.56 16.91 7.30
C ALA A 52 -6.51 17.43 8.75
N GLU A 53 -5.32 17.60 9.31
CA GLU A 53 -5.14 18.53 10.43
C GLU A 53 -3.72 19.10 10.55
N SER A 54 -3.70 20.43 10.55
CA SER A 54 -2.66 21.35 11.03
C SER A 54 -1.29 21.39 10.33
N SER A 55 -1.13 22.48 9.59
CA SER A 55 0.08 23.24 9.36
C SER A 55 1.16 23.19 10.47
N SER A 56 2.37 22.76 10.12
CA SER A 56 3.61 23.33 10.69
C SER A 56 4.85 23.02 9.84
N ALA A 57 5.46 24.08 9.32
CA ALA A 57 6.89 24.31 9.09
C ALA A 57 7.81 23.17 8.58
N GLY A 58 8.33 23.36 7.36
CA GLY A 58 9.74 23.13 7.06
C GLY A 58 10.21 21.68 6.88
N GLY A 59 10.15 21.18 5.65
CA GLY A 59 10.85 19.97 5.22
C GLY A 59 10.41 19.58 3.82
N GLY A 60 11.34 19.57 2.86
CA GLY A 60 11.05 19.47 1.42
C GLY A 60 10.41 18.14 0.99
N GLY A 61 9.10 18.03 1.17
CA GLY A 61 8.27 17.02 0.49
C GLY A 61 7.97 17.47 -0.94
N PHE A 62 8.13 16.56 -1.91
CA PHE A 62 7.76 16.77 -3.31
C PHE A 62 6.23 16.81 -3.46
N ALA A 63 5.59 17.83 -2.91
CA ALA A 63 4.17 18.07 -3.09
C ALA A 63 3.95 18.68 -4.48
N VAL A 64 3.29 17.93 -5.36
CA VAL A 64 2.93 18.40 -6.71
C VAL A 64 2.01 19.62 -6.56
N LYS A 65 2.55 20.80 -6.83
CA LYS A 65 1.88 22.09 -6.57
C LYS A 65 0.60 22.29 -7.40
N ARG A 66 0.56 21.77 -8.62
CA ARG A 66 -0.60 21.71 -9.53
C ARG A 66 -0.39 20.60 -10.55
N ARG A 67 -1.45 19.87 -10.88
CA ARG A 67 -1.44 18.83 -11.91
C ARG A 67 -1.95 19.39 -13.23
N TRP A 68 -1.47 18.87 -14.35
CA TRP A 68 -1.89 19.31 -15.69
C TRP A 68 -3.36 19.00 -15.99
N ASP A 69 -3.93 18.02 -15.28
CA ASP A 69 -5.33 17.57 -15.42
C ASP A 69 -6.31 18.39 -14.56
N ASP A 70 -5.81 19.35 -13.77
CA ASP A 70 -6.64 20.04 -12.78
C ASP A 70 -7.63 21.02 -13.42
N ASP A 71 -7.26 21.61 -14.56
CA ASP A 71 -8.08 22.56 -15.33
C ASP A 71 -9.04 21.86 -16.33
N LEU A 72 -9.09 20.53 -16.32
CA LEU A 72 -10.01 19.78 -17.18
C LEU A 72 -11.43 19.83 -16.61
N ILE A 73 -12.38 20.33 -17.42
CA ILE A 73 -13.80 20.45 -17.08
C ILE A 73 -14.53 19.11 -16.95
N PHE A 74 -13.98 18.04 -17.54
CA PHE A 74 -14.52 16.69 -17.45
C PHE A 74 -13.49 15.78 -16.79
N LYS A 75 -13.84 15.24 -15.62
CA LYS A 75 -13.03 14.28 -14.87
C LYS A 75 -13.84 12.99 -14.73
N ASN A 76 -13.17 11.84 -14.79
CA ASN A 76 -13.75 10.54 -14.38
C ASN A 76 -15.03 10.11 -15.11
N GLN A 77 -15.21 10.46 -16.39
CA GLN A 77 -16.44 10.20 -17.16
C GLN A 77 -16.85 8.72 -17.25
N ALA A 78 -15.89 7.79 -17.13
CA ALA A 78 -16.13 6.36 -17.27
C ALA A 78 -15.92 5.55 -15.97
N VAL A 79 -15.84 6.22 -14.80
CA VAL A 79 -15.55 5.52 -13.54
C VAL A 79 -16.61 4.50 -13.15
N THR A 80 -17.88 4.77 -13.50
CA THR A 80 -19.00 3.86 -13.21
C THR A 80 -19.43 3.01 -14.40
N LEU A 81 -18.72 3.08 -15.53
CA LEU A 81 -19.03 2.24 -16.67
C LEU A 81 -18.53 0.83 -16.38
N ASP A 82 -19.47 -0.07 -16.09
CA ASP A 82 -19.19 -1.49 -16.01
C ASP A 82 -18.56 -1.97 -17.32
N LYS A 83 -17.55 -2.85 -17.20
CA LYS A 83 -16.94 -3.48 -18.38
C LYS A 83 -18.06 -4.12 -19.22
N PRO A 84 -18.05 -3.95 -20.56
CA PRO A 84 -19.10 -4.50 -21.39
C PRO A 84 -19.20 -6.00 -21.12
N LYS A 85 -20.42 -6.48 -20.84
CA LYS A 85 -20.70 -7.87 -20.51
C LYS A 85 -20.19 -8.75 -21.66
N LYS A 86 -18.98 -9.30 -21.50
CA LYS A 86 -18.41 -10.26 -22.45
C LYS A 86 -19.21 -11.54 -22.32
N GLY A 87 -20.14 -11.79 -23.24
CA GLY A 87 -20.73 -13.12 -23.41
C GLY A 87 -22.25 -13.22 -23.37
N GLU A 88 -23.01 -12.14 -23.57
CA GLU A 88 -24.43 -12.32 -23.87
C GLU A 88 -24.57 -12.91 -25.28
N PHE A 89 -24.99 -14.18 -25.34
CA PHE A 89 -25.33 -14.81 -26.60
C PHE A 89 -26.67 -14.24 -27.09
N VAL A 90 -26.67 -13.72 -28.31
CA VAL A 90 -27.86 -13.20 -28.97
C VAL A 90 -28.18 -14.12 -30.14
N ASN A 91 -29.40 -14.67 -30.16
CA ASN A 91 -29.91 -15.45 -31.29
C ASN A 91 -30.37 -14.53 -32.44
N ASP A 92 -29.45 -13.70 -32.94
CA ASP A 92 -29.65 -12.77 -34.06
C ASP A 92 -28.29 -12.48 -34.70
N LEU A 93 -28.16 -12.77 -36.00
CA LEU A 93 -26.90 -12.59 -36.73
C LEU A 93 -26.47 -11.13 -36.82
N LEU A 94 -27.41 -10.18 -36.95
CA LEU A 94 -27.10 -8.77 -37.18
C LEU A 94 -26.88 -8.00 -35.86
N ARG A 95 -27.51 -8.44 -34.77
CA ARG A 95 -27.38 -7.79 -33.45
C ARG A 95 -26.33 -8.42 -32.55
N SER A 96 -25.72 -9.52 -32.98
CA SER A 96 -24.61 -10.14 -32.27
C SER A 96 -23.43 -9.17 -32.09
N GLU A 97 -22.71 -9.31 -30.97
CA GLU A 97 -21.47 -8.57 -30.73
C GLU A 97 -20.41 -8.84 -31.80
N PHE A 98 -20.46 -10.03 -32.42
CA PHE A 98 -19.62 -10.37 -33.56
C PHE A 98 -19.91 -9.45 -34.76
N HIS A 99 -21.18 -9.35 -35.17
CA HIS A 99 -21.54 -8.56 -36.35
C HIS A 99 -21.32 -7.07 -36.13
N LYS A 100 -21.65 -6.53 -34.93
CA LYS A 100 -21.33 -5.14 -34.58
C LYS A 100 -19.83 -4.83 -34.73
N LYS A 101 -18.97 -5.71 -34.22
CA LYS A 101 -17.51 -5.57 -34.35
C LYS A 101 -17.03 -5.75 -35.80
N PHE A 102 -17.65 -6.65 -36.56
CA PHE A 102 -17.36 -6.82 -37.98
C PHE A 102 -17.67 -5.53 -38.76
N MET A 103 -18.86 -4.97 -38.58
CA MET A 103 -19.24 -3.72 -39.24
C MET A 103 -18.32 -2.57 -38.85
N GLN A 104 -18.02 -2.38 -37.56
CA GLN A 104 -17.09 -1.35 -37.10
C GLN A 104 -15.67 -1.49 -37.69
N LYS A 105 -15.22 -2.73 -37.95
CA LYS A 105 -13.88 -3.01 -38.47
C LYS A 105 -13.77 -2.82 -39.98
N TYR A 106 -14.79 -3.23 -40.73
CA TYR A 106 -14.73 -3.31 -42.19
C TYR A 106 -15.53 -2.22 -42.91
N ILE A 107 -16.39 -1.50 -42.18
CA ILE A 107 -17.16 -0.36 -42.68
C ILE A 107 -16.77 0.83 -41.82
N LYS A 108 -16.32 1.92 -42.47
CA LYS A 108 -15.87 3.15 -41.82
C LYS A 108 -16.87 4.28 -42.03
#